data_AF-A0A353C6Y6-F1
#
_entry.id   AF-A0A353C6Y6-F1
#
_cell.length_a   1.000
_cell.length_b   1.000
_cell.length_c   1.000
_cell.angle_alpha   90.00
_cell.angle_beta   90.00
_cell.angle_gamma   90.00
#
_symmetry.space_group_name_H-M   'P 1'
#
loop_
_entity.id
_entity.type
_entity.pdbx_description
1 polymer ?
#
loop_
_entity_poly.entity_id
_entity_poly.type
_entity_poly.pdbx_seq_one_letter_code
_entity_poly.pdbx_strand_id
1 'polypeptide(L)'
;MQKWRKKAADVFKRPLAKLSSDQVFWIGFAFVSVATTLLIANPFWRSSAEETYREGEIAREAIFSPADISIVDEEATERDIQSAQETIKPIFVFEPRRAD
;
A
#
# COMPACT_ATOMS: atom_id res chain seq x y z
N MET A 1 -25.13 17.23 14.94
CA MET A 1 -24.39 15.98 15.26
C MET A 1 -23.63 15.98 16.59
N GLN A 2 -23.27 17.12 17.21
CA GLN A 2 -22.50 17.17 18.48
C GLN A 2 -23.20 16.56 19.72
N LYS A 3 -24.52 16.65 19.81
CA LYS A 3 -25.30 16.17 20.99
C LYS A 3 -25.24 14.65 21.16
N TRP A 4 -25.09 13.90 20.07
CA TRP A 4 -25.02 12.44 20.09
C TRP A 4 -23.68 11.92 20.63
N ARG A 5 -22.56 12.58 20.28
CA ARG A 5 -21.22 12.21 20.79
C ARG A 5 -21.10 12.41 22.30
N LYS A 6 -21.67 13.50 22.83
CA LYS A 6 -21.69 13.76 24.29
C LYS A 6 -22.55 12.75 25.06
N LYS A 7 -23.73 12.39 24.53
CA LYS A 7 -24.57 11.34 25.12
C LYS A 7 -23.90 9.97 25.12
N ALA A 8 -23.26 9.59 24.01
CA ALA A 8 -22.51 8.34 23.96
C ALA A 8 -21.35 8.33 24.98
N ALA A 9 -20.58 9.42 25.03
CA ALA A 9 -19.47 9.54 26.00
C ALA A 9 -19.96 9.46 27.45
N ASP A 10 -21.08 10.10 27.81
CA ASP A 10 -21.62 10.04 29.18
C ASP A 10 -22.14 8.65 29.55
N VAL A 11 -22.73 7.92 28.60
CA VAL A 11 -23.20 6.54 28.83
C VAL A 11 -22.03 5.58 29.03
N PHE A 12 -20.92 5.76 28.31
CA PHE A 12 -19.71 4.95 28.50
C PHE A 12 -18.90 5.33 29.75
N LYS A 13 -18.89 6.61 30.15
CA LYS A 13 -18.14 7.07 31.33
C LYS A 13 -18.77 6.66 32.66
N ARG A 14 -20.10 6.58 32.74
CA ARG A 14 -20.83 6.21 33.96
C ARG A 14 -20.47 4.83 34.54
N PRO A 15 -20.37 3.74 33.75
CA PRO A 15 -19.93 2.45 34.27
C PRO A 15 -18.42 2.43 34.56
N LEU A 16 -17.60 3.09 33.74
CA LEU A 16 -16.15 3.16 33.94
C LEU A 16 -15.74 3.93 35.20
N ALA A 17 -16.50 4.95 35.59
CA ALA A 17 -16.23 5.73 36.80
C ALA A 17 -16.52 4.95 38.11
N LYS A 18 -17.22 3.81 38.05
CA LYS A 18 -17.47 2.94 39.20
C LYS A 18 -16.43 1.82 39.36
N LEU A 19 -15.54 1.65 38.38
CA LEU A 19 -14.51 0.61 38.36
C LEU A 19 -13.20 1.17 38.92
N SER A 20 -12.42 0.32 39.59
CA SER A 20 -11.07 0.69 40.03
C SER A 20 -10.18 1.01 38.83
N SER A 21 -9.18 1.89 39.01
CA SER A 21 -8.23 2.27 37.95
C SER A 21 -7.60 1.04 37.28
N ASP A 22 -7.25 0.03 38.06
CA ASP A 22 -6.67 -1.22 37.55
C ASP A 22 -7.64 -1.99 36.66
N GLN A 23 -8.93 -2.04 37.02
CA GLN A 23 -9.94 -2.72 36.22
C GLN A 23 -10.19 -2.00 34.91
N VAL A 24 -10.23 -0.65 34.92
CA VAL A 24 -10.35 0.15 33.70
C VAL A 24 -9.15 -0.08 32.78
N PHE A 25 -7.94 -0.16 33.34
CA PHE A 25 -6.74 -0.49 32.60
C PHE A 25 -6.84 -1.87 31.94
N TRP A 26 -7.17 -2.92 32.71
CA TRP A 26 -7.28 -4.28 32.18
C TRP A 26 -8.39 -4.44 31.14
N ILE A 27 -9.53 -3.78 31.32
CA ILE A 27 -10.62 -3.77 30.35
C ILE A 27 -10.17 -3.07 29.06
N GLY A 28 -9.49 -1.92 29.18
CA GLY A 28 -8.93 -1.20 28.03
C GLY A 28 -7.89 -2.02 27.29
N PHE A 29 -6.97 -2.66 28.02
CA PHE A 29 -5.96 -3.55 27.47
C PHE A 29 -6.60 -4.72 26.73
N ALA A 30 -7.52 -5.45 27.36
CA ALA A 30 -8.23 -6.56 26.75
C ALA A 30 -9.00 -6.13 25.48
N PHE A 31 -9.67 -4.97 25.54
CA PHE A 31 -10.37 -4.41 24.39
C PHE A 31 -9.41 -4.12 23.22
N VAL A 32 -8.29 -3.45 23.49
CA VAL A 32 -7.28 -3.14 22.47
C VAL A 32 -6.67 -4.41 21.90
N SER A 33 -6.31 -5.40 22.74
CA SER A 33 -5.79 -6.68 22.27
C SER A 33 -6.78 -7.40 21.36
N VAL A 34 -8.05 -7.54 21.77
CA VAL A 34 -9.08 -8.19 20.95
C VAL A 34 -9.33 -7.42 19.65
N ALA A 35 -9.45 -6.09 19.72
CA ALA A 35 -9.64 -5.26 18.54
C ALA A 35 -8.46 -5.42 17.57
N THR A 36 -7.22 -5.41 18.09
CA THR A 36 -6.01 -5.57 17.28
C THR A 36 -5.95 -6.96 16.65
N THR A 37 -6.26 -8.01 17.41
CA THR A 37 -6.32 -9.38 16.89
C THR A 37 -7.36 -9.51 15.79
N LEU A 38 -8.56 -8.95 15.95
CA LEU A 38 -9.60 -8.98 14.92
C LEU A 38 -9.21 -8.17 13.68
N LEU A 39 -8.51 -7.05 13.86
CA LEU A 39 -7.99 -6.24 12.76
C LEU A 39 -6.91 -6.99 11.99
N ILE A 40 -5.96 -7.64 12.67
CA ILE A 40 -4.89 -8.45 12.03
C ILE A 40 -5.48 -9.68 11.35
N ALA A 41 -6.40 -10.38 12.00
CA ALA A 41 -7.05 -11.57 11.45
C ALA A 41 -8.15 -11.24 10.42
N ASN A 42 -8.33 -9.97 10.05
CA ASN A 42 -9.38 -9.54 9.16
C ASN A 42 -9.15 -10.09 7.73
N PRO A 43 -9.99 -11.01 7.23
CA PRO A 43 -9.82 -11.59 5.90
C PRO A 43 -10.01 -10.56 4.78
N PHE A 44 -10.66 -9.42 5.05
CA PHE A 44 -10.83 -8.33 4.08
C PHE A 44 -9.56 -7.52 3.81
N TRP A 45 -8.57 -7.57 4.72
CA TRP A 45 -7.26 -6.94 4.51
C TRP A 45 -6.23 -7.86 3.85
N ARG A 46 -6.57 -9.13 3.64
CA ARG A 46 -5.79 -10.06 2.80
C ARG A 46 -6.02 -9.75 1.32
N SER A 47 -5.70 -8.53 0.92
CA SER A 47 -5.56 -8.11 -0.47
C SER A 47 -4.27 -8.72 -1.00
N SER A 48 -4.36 -9.94 -1.54
CA SER A 48 -3.61 -10.35 -2.74
C SER A 48 -2.07 -10.26 -2.74
N ALA A 49 -1.39 -10.06 -1.61
CA ALA A 49 0.07 -9.89 -1.56
C ALA A 49 0.78 -10.86 -0.60
N GLU A 50 0.02 -11.66 0.16
CA GLU A 50 0.56 -12.88 0.75
C GLU A 50 0.32 -13.99 -0.26
N GLU A 51 1.20 -14.07 -1.27
CA GLU A 51 1.57 -15.40 -1.77
C GLU A 51 1.78 -16.25 -0.51
N THR A 52 0.98 -17.30 -0.39
CA THR A 52 0.97 -18.16 0.79
C THR A 52 2.29 -18.92 0.81
N TYR A 53 3.35 -18.25 1.23
CA TYR A 53 4.65 -18.84 1.46
C TYR A 53 4.49 -19.81 2.61
N ARG A 54 4.46 -21.10 2.30
CA ARG A 54 4.52 -22.14 3.32
C ARG A 54 5.97 -22.23 3.80
N GLU A 55 6.17 -22.42 5.09
CA GLU A 55 7.50 -22.68 5.64
C GLU A 55 8.13 -23.86 4.88
N GLY A 56 9.24 -23.61 4.17
CA GLY A 56 9.91 -24.57 3.28
C GLY A 56 9.72 -24.34 1.78
N GLU A 57 8.86 -23.41 1.37
CA GLU A 57 8.76 -22.98 -0.03
C GLU A 57 9.78 -21.89 -0.34
N ILE A 58 10.59 -22.12 -1.37
CA ILE A 58 11.53 -21.13 -1.89
C ILE A 58 10.76 -20.30 -2.92
N ALA A 59 10.68 -18.99 -2.68
CA ALA A 59 10.26 -18.00 -3.67
C ALA A 59 11.15 -18.12 -4.91
N ARG A 60 10.64 -18.79 -5.96
CA ARG A 60 11.29 -18.77 -7.26
C ARG A 60 10.78 -17.54 -7.99
N GLU A 61 11.30 -16.38 -7.60
CA GLU A 61 11.19 -15.24 -8.49
C GLU A 61 11.99 -15.58 -9.75
N ALA A 62 11.30 -15.68 -10.89
CA ALA A 62 11.95 -15.85 -12.18
C ALA A 62 12.63 -14.52 -12.51
N ILE A 63 13.88 -14.36 -12.09
CA ILE A 63 14.71 -13.24 -12.49
C ILE A 63 15.05 -13.46 -13.97
N PHE A 64 14.31 -12.79 -14.85
CA PHE A 64 14.69 -12.71 -16.26
C PHE A 64 15.82 -11.70 -16.39
N SER A 65 17.03 -12.19 -16.68
CA SER A 65 18.13 -11.29 -17.05
C SER A 65 17.78 -10.60 -18.37
N PRO A 66 18.11 -9.30 -18.56
CA PRO A 66 17.95 -8.65 -19.85
C PRO A 66 18.62 -9.39 -21.02
N ALA A 67 19.62 -10.22 -20.74
CA ALA A 67 20.28 -11.07 -21.73
C ALA A 67 19.46 -12.30 -22.16
N ASP A 68 18.46 -12.71 -21.37
CA ASP A 68 17.62 -13.89 -21.63
C ASP A 68 16.34 -13.55 -22.43
N ILE A 69 16.12 -12.26 -22.73
CA ILE A 69 15.01 -11.78 -23.56
C ILE A 69 15.45 -11.90 -25.03
N SER A 70 15.10 -13.01 -25.68
CA SER A 70 15.45 -13.27 -27.08
C SER A 70 14.50 -12.64 -28.10
N ILE A 71 13.42 -12.02 -27.64
CA ILE A 71 12.36 -11.45 -28.48
C ILE A 71 12.48 -9.94 -28.44
N VAL A 72 12.88 -9.37 -29.59
CA VAL A 72 12.87 -7.92 -29.81
C VAL A 72 11.50 -7.56 -30.37
N ASP A 73 10.68 -6.87 -29.59
CA ASP A 73 9.43 -6.29 -30.06
C ASP A 73 9.71 -4.88 -30.60
N GLU A 74 9.95 -4.81 -31.91
CA GLU A 74 10.21 -3.55 -32.61
C GLU A 74 9.01 -2.60 -32.54
N GLU A 75 7.78 -3.12 -32.54
CA GLU A 75 6.56 -2.31 -32.54
C GLU A 75 6.32 -1.65 -31.18
N ALA A 76 6.53 -2.39 -30.08
CA ALA A 76 6.48 -1.80 -28.73
C ALA A 76 7.58 -0.74 -28.54
N THR A 77 8.78 -1.01 -29.08
CA THR A 77 9.91 -0.07 -29.00
C THR A 77 9.63 1.23 -29.74
N GLU A 78 9.06 1.17 -30.94
CA GLU A 78 8.70 2.37 -31.71
C GLU A 78 7.63 3.22 -31.01
N ARG A 79 6.63 2.58 -30.38
CA ARG A 79 5.59 3.28 -29.60
C ARG A 79 6.19 4.02 -28.41
N ASP A 80 7.12 3.39 -27.68
CA ASP A 80 7.78 4.00 -26.53
C ASP A 80 8.66 5.19 -26.94
N ILE A 81 9.36 5.09 -28.09
CA ILE A 81 10.14 6.20 -28.65
C ILE A 81 9.23 7.39 -29.01
N GLN A 82 8.10 7.14 -29.68
CA GLN A 82 7.17 8.21 -30.05
C GLN A 82 6.58 8.89 -28.80
N SER A 83 6.15 8.12 -27.81
CA SER A 83 5.66 8.64 -26.52
C SER A 83 6.71 9.50 -25.80
N ALA A 84 7.97 9.08 -25.81
CA ALA A 84 9.07 9.84 -25.21
C ALA A 84 9.32 11.17 -25.95
N GLN A 85 9.24 11.18 -27.27
CA GLN A 85 9.40 12.40 -28.08
C GLN A 85 8.24 13.39 -27.88
N GLU A 86 7.01 12.89 -27.71
CA GLU A 86 5.84 13.73 -27.42
C GLU A 86 5.88 14.32 -26.01
N THR A 87 6.35 13.55 -25.03
CA THR A 87 6.34 13.94 -23.61
C THR A 87 7.48 14.89 -23.26
N ILE A 88 8.65 14.72 -23.88
CA ILE A 88 9.86 15.45 -23.52
C ILE A 88 10.10 16.59 -24.51
N LYS A 89 10.06 17.83 -24.01
CA LYS A 89 10.57 18.97 -24.78
C LYS A 89 12.09 18.82 -24.95
N PRO A 90 12.64 18.76 -26.17
CA PRO A 90 14.07 18.62 -26.38
C PRO A 90 14.80 19.82 -25.77
N ILE A 91 15.86 19.55 -25.00
CA ILE A 91 16.66 20.57 -24.32
C ILE A 91 17.55 21.34 -25.32
N PHE A 92 17.82 20.76 -26.50
CA PHE A 92 18.62 21.38 -27.56
C PHE A 92 17.96 21.19 -28.93
N VAL A 93 17.67 22.30 -29.61
CA VAL A 93 17.34 22.31 -31.05
C VAL A 93 18.66 22.56 -31.78
N PHE A 94 19.19 21.55 -32.46
CA PHE A 94 20.35 21.73 -33.33
C PHE A 94 19.87 22.42 -34.61
N GLU A 95 20.08 23.74 -34.72
CA GLU A 95 19.98 24.43 -35.99
C GLU A 95 21.32 24.29 -36.73
N PRO A 96 21.39 23.51 -37.83
CA PRO A 96 22.56 23.56 -38.69
C PRO A 96 22.58 24.92 -39.35
N ARG A 97 23.50 25.80 -38.93
CA ARG A 97 23.81 27.00 -39.71
C ARG A 97 24.26 26.54 -41.10
N ARG A 98 23.47 26.85 -42.14
CA ARG A 98 23.99 26.87 -43.52
C ARG A 98 25.20 27.80 -43.49
N ALA A 99 26.36 27.26 -43.83
CA ALA A 99 27.53 28.07 -44.10
C ALA A 99 27.26 28.82 -45.42
N ASP A 100 27.18 30.15 -45.34
CA ASP A 100 27.33 31.04 -46.49
C ASP A 100 28.82 31.18 -46.85
#